data_AF-A0A1I0TVM7-F1
#
_entry.id   AF-A0A1I0TVM7-F1
#
_cell.length_a   1.000
_cell.length_b   1.000
_cell.length_c   1.000
_cell.angle_alpha   90.00
_cell.angle_beta   90.00
_cell.angle_gamma   90.00
#
_symmetry.space_group_name_H-M   'P 1'
#
loop_
_entity.id
_entity.type
_entity.pdbx_description
1 polymer ?
#
loop_
_entity_poly.entity_id
_entity_poly.type
_entity_poly.pdbx_seq_one_letter_code
_entity_poly.pdbx_strand_id
1 'polypeptide(L)'
;MAETIRGISVVISADTTKLGKALSDVNQKSKDIQSELRQVERLLKFDPANTELLAQKQQLLAKQIENTSEKLNRLKSVQQQVADQFARGEISEGQYRAFQREIAKTEQELRRLQERMQEAEQEQQKLATATKQLQTFFAATGKSVDDFSDVLGTKLVNAIKNGTASSKQLDEAIKKIGQAALGTNVDIDKMKQALASVDDGNSIKNIKKELGQLSKEAKAAEKSVGDLGVELENVAGALVAGGGIAGAIEKALDVSDLEAKINVAFDVPESSKKAIKEAVRSIEAYGVDAEAALEGVRRQWALNKNASDEANTAIVKGAAAVARAYSGIDFTELIQETHEVASELNISNEGALGLINALLKIGFPPEQLDIIAEYGQQLQRAGFEAEEIQAIFAAGVETGTWNIDNLLDGLKEGRIRLAEFGQEVDKSTKELLQGTGISAKQLQEWGQAVAAGGDKGREAMQQVVKALMGVKDETKRNALGVAIFGKRKLCRNKTGQNRWKLSESA
;
A
#
# COMPACT_ATOMS: atom_id res chain seq x y z
N MET A 1 44.22 9.86 28.35
CA MET A 1 43.21 10.00 29.43
C MET A 1 41.93 10.49 28.81
N ALA A 2 40.81 9.88 29.18
CA ALA A 2 39.53 9.97 28.49
C ALA A 2 38.87 11.35 28.64
N GLU A 3 38.86 12.14 27.56
CA GLU A 3 37.98 13.31 27.42
C GLU A 3 36.55 12.81 27.17
N THR A 4 35.87 12.45 28.25
CA THR A 4 34.49 11.98 28.18
C THR A 4 33.58 13.19 28.00
N ILE A 5 32.90 13.18 26.86
CA ILE A 5 31.86 14.09 26.37
C ILE A 5 30.67 14.07 27.34
N ARG A 6 30.72 14.89 28.40
CA ARG A 6 29.55 15.32 29.18
C ARG A 6 29.75 16.75 29.63
N GLY A 7 29.19 17.68 28.86
CA GLY A 7 29.30 19.11 29.13
C GLY A 7 30.66 19.64 28.72
N ILE A 8 30.69 20.45 27.67
CA ILE A 8 31.92 21.12 27.26
C ILE A 8 32.30 22.09 28.39
N SER A 9 33.24 21.70 29.25
CA SER A 9 33.95 22.62 30.12
C SER A 9 34.98 23.37 29.26
N VAL A 10 34.50 24.30 28.42
CA VAL A 10 35.40 25.30 27.85
C VAL A 10 35.76 26.22 29.00
N VAL A 11 36.90 25.97 29.65
CA VAL A 11 37.51 26.95 30.56
C VAL A 11 38.20 28.00 29.68
N ILE A 12 37.41 28.87 29.08
CA ILE A 12 37.83 30.22 28.69
C ILE A 12 38.17 30.98 30.01
N SER A 13 39.06 31.96 30.00
CA SER A 13 39.41 32.76 31.19
C SER A 13 38.20 33.49 31.80
N ALA A 14 38.38 34.23 32.91
CA ALA A 14 37.38 34.86 33.82
C ALA A 14 35.97 35.29 33.30
N ASP A 15 35.77 35.53 32.01
CA ASP A 15 34.44 35.69 31.36
C ASP A 15 33.67 34.38 31.09
N THR A 16 34.28 33.19 31.23
CA THR A 16 33.55 31.90 31.18
C THR A 16 32.56 31.69 32.27
N THR A 17 32.87 32.19 33.46
CA THR A 17 31.94 32.08 34.58
C THR A 17 30.62 32.77 34.22
N LYS A 18 30.66 33.80 33.37
CA LYS A 18 29.46 34.48 32.85
C LYS A 18 28.83 33.72 31.70
N LEU A 19 29.57 33.29 30.68
CA LEU A 19 29.02 32.53 29.55
C LEU A 19 28.48 31.15 29.97
N GLY A 20 29.23 30.42 30.79
CA GLY A 20 28.84 29.13 31.35
C GLY A 20 27.58 29.23 32.21
N LYS A 21 27.48 30.27 33.06
CA LYS A 21 26.25 30.56 33.81
C LYS A 21 25.10 30.95 32.87
N ALA A 22 25.37 31.81 31.89
CA ALA A 22 24.42 32.23 30.87
C ALA A 22 23.90 31.06 30.02
N LEU A 23 24.72 30.06 29.72
CA LEU A 23 24.31 28.85 29.01
C LEU A 23 23.65 27.83 29.94
N SER A 24 23.99 27.81 31.23
CA SER A 24 23.39 26.92 32.24
C SER A 24 21.88 27.16 32.35
N ASP A 25 21.45 28.41 32.47
CA ASP A 25 20.04 28.76 32.60
C ASP A 25 19.23 28.33 31.36
N VAL A 26 19.78 28.59 30.17
CA VAL A 26 19.17 28.22 28.89
C VAL A 26 19.12 26.69 28.71
N ASN A 27 20.17 25.98 29.14
CA ASN A 27 20.19 24.51 29.13
C ASN A 27 19.20 23.92 30.13
N GLN A 28 18.99 24.55 31.30
CA GLN A 28 18.01 24.09 32.28
C GLN A 28 16.59 24.26 31.75
N LYS A 29 16.23 25.45 31.26
CA LYS A 29 14.95 25.71 30.60
C LYS A 29 14.68 24.72 29.46
N SER A 30 15.69 24.43 28.64
CA SER A 30 15.60 23.46 27.55
C SER A 30 15.21 22.05 28.04
N LYS A 31 15.79 21.59 29.16
CA LYS A 31 15.45 20.28 29.74
C LYS A 31 14.02 20.24 30.26
N ASP A 32 13.59 21.32 30.91
CA ASP A 32 12.24 21.42 31.49
C ASP A 32 11.18 21.41 30.39
N ILE A 33 11.36 22.24 29.36
CA ILE A 33 10.48 22.28 28.17
C ILE A 33 10.45 20.92 27.47
N GLN A 34 11.60 20.25 27.31
CA GLN A 34 11.65 18.90 26.72
C GLN A 34 10.91 17.85 27.55
N SER A 35 10.94 17.97 28.88
CA SER A 35 10.21 17.08 29.77
C SER A 35 8.70 17.24 29.58
N GLU A 36 8.22 18.47 29.55
CA GLU A 36 6.81 18.80 29.29
C GLU A 36 6.38 18.34 27.88
N LEU A 37 7.19 18.61 26.85
CA LEU A 37 6.93 18.14 25.48
C LEU A 37 6.73 16.62 25.42
N ARG A 38 7.58 15.85 26.10
CA ARG A 38 7.46 14.38 26.14
C ARG A 38 6.21 13.91 26.89
N GLN A 39 5.69 14.69 27.83
CA GLN A 39 4.43 14.37 28.51
C GLN A 39 3.25 14.62 27.57
N VAL A 40 3.21 15.80 26.94
CA VAL A 40 2.19 16.17 25.95
C VAL A 40 2.17 15.18 24.78
N GLU A 41 3.33 14.84 24.20
CA GLU A 41 3.42 13.86 23.11
C GLU A 41 2.98 12.46 23.52
N ARG A 42 3.16 12.07 24.79
CA ARG A 42 2.64 10.78 25.29
C ARG A 42 1.13 10.79 25.37
N LEU A 43 0.54 11.88 25.85
CA LEU A 43 -0.92 12.03 25.94
C LEU A 43 -1.55 12.06 24.53
N LEU A 44 -0.94 12.79 23.59
CA LEU A 44 -1.38 12.85 22.19
C LEU A 44 -1.29 11.50 21.44
N LYS A 45 -0.55 10.51 21.95
CA LYS A 45 -0.60 9.15 21.38
C LYS A 45 -1.90 8.42 21.71
N PHE A 46 -2.53 8.76 22.84
CA PHE A 46 -3.80 8.17 23.27
C PHE A 46 -4.98 8.98 22.75
N ASP A 47 -4.84 10.31 22.70
CA ASP A 47 -5.85 11.23 22.19
C ASP A 47 -5.22 12.21 21.18
N PRO A 48 -5.02 11.77 19.92
CA PRO A 48 -4.32 12.55 18.90
C PRO A 48 -5.08 13.79 18.44
N ALA A 49 -6.38 13.89 18.73
CA ALA A 49 -7.22 15.01 18.32
C ALA A 49 -7.52 15.99 19.47
N ASN A 50 -6.87 15.81 20.62
CA ASN A 50 -6.98 16.71 21.75
C ASN A 50 -6.44 18.11 21.42
N THR A 51 -7.34 19.06 21.19
CA THR A 51 -7.00 20.42 20.73
C THR A 51 -6.19 21.20 21.76
N GLU A 52 -6.42 20.97 23.06
CA GLU A 52 -5.68 21.61 24.15
C GLU A 52 -4.23 21.12 24.19
N LEU A 53 -4.00 19.81 24.11
CA LEU A 53 -2.66 19.22 24.07
C LEU A 53 -1.91 19.58 22.78
N LEU A 54 -2.62 19.69 21.64
CA LEU A 54 -2.02 20.16 20.38
C LEU A 54 -1.56 21.62 20.50
N ALA A 55 -2.38 22.49 21.08
CA ALA A 55 -1.99 23.88 21.35
C ALA A 55 -0.82 23.96 22.34
N GLN A 56 -0.83 23.15 23.39
CA GLN A 56 0.27 23.07 24.35
C GLN A 56 1.57 22.61 23.68
N LYS A 57 1.51 21.61 22.79
CA LYS A 57 2.66 21.15 22.00
C LYS A 57 3.25 22.28 21.16
N GLN A 58 2.42 23.05 20.45
CA GLN A 58 2.87 24.19 19.64
C GLN A 58 3.52 25.26 20.52
N GLN A 59 2.91 25.62 21.65
CA GLN A 59 3.48 26.59 22.60
C GLN A 59 4.83 26.14 23.15
N LEU A 60 4.97 24.86 23.51
CA LEU A 60 6.23 24.32 24.01
C LEU A 60 7.31 24.24 22.93
N LEU A 61 6.95 23.90 21.68
CA LEU A 61 7.86 23.96 20.54
C LEU A 61 8.33 25.40 20.29
N ALA A 62 7.42 26.38 20.32
CA ALA A 62 7.75 27.80 20.19
C ALA A 62 8.73 28.25 21.29
N LYS A 63 8.45 27.93 22.55
CA LYS A 63 9.36 28.21 23.68
C LYS A 63 10.73 27.54 23.51
N GLN A 64 10.76 26.31 23.00
CA GLN A 64 12.01 25.59 22.74
C GLN A 64 12.81 26.22 21.60
N ILE A 65 12.15 26.71 20.55
CA ILE A 65 12.76 27.45 19.43
C ILE A 65 13.35 28.77 19.95
N GLU A 66 12.59 29.53 20.74
CA GLU A 66 13.04 30.78 21.37
C GLU A 66 14.27 30.54 22.24
N ASN A 67 14.21 29.56 23.15
CA ASN A 67 15.30 29.23 24.05
C ASN A 67 16.56 28.71 23.31
N THR A 68 16.39 27.92 22.25
CA THR A 68 17.51 27.48 21.39
C THR A 68 18.10 28.63 20.58
N SER A 69 17.27 29.57 20.11
CA SER A 69 17.71 30.78 19.42
C SER A 69 18.50 31.68 20.37
N GLU A 70 18.05 31.84 21.61
CA GLU A 70 18.78 32.56 22.64
C GLU A 70 20.15 31.92 22.92
N LYS A 71 20.22 30.58 23.02
CA LYS A 71 21.48 29.84 23.15
C LYS A 71 22.43 30.17 22.00
N LEU A 72 21.94 30.09 20.77
CA LEU A 72 22.71 30.35 19.57
C LEU A 72 23.23 31.79 19.54
N ASN A 73 22.39 32.77 19.88
CA ASN A 73 22.78 34.18 19.94
C ASN A 73 23.86 34.43 20.99
N ARG A 74 23.75 33.82 22.18
CA ARG A 74 24.78 33.91 23.23
C ARG A 74 26.10 33.30 22.75
N LEU A 75 26.07 32.14 22.10
CA LEU A 75 27.27 31.53 21.50
C LEU A 75 27.87 32.44 20.41
N LYS A 76 27.07 32.94 19.47
CA LYS A 76 27.55 33.82 18.40
C LYS A 76 28.11 35.14 18.92
N SER A 77 27.56 35.69 19.99
CA SER A 77 28.01 36.97 20.57
C SER A 77 29.47 36.94 21.05
N VAL A 78 29.98 35.78 21.45
CA VAL A 78 31.37 35.59 21.90
C VAL A 78 32.26 34.95 20.84
N GLN A 79 31.72 34.59 19.67
CA GLN A 79 32.45 33.82 18.64
C GLN A 79 33.72 34.52 18.18
N GLN A 80 33.68 35.85 17.99
CA GLN A 80 34.86 36.63 17.63
C GLN A 80 35.91 36.61 18.75
N GLN A 81 35.50 36.80 20.01
CA GLN A 81 36.42 36.73 21.15
C GLN A 81 37.10 35.37 21.27
N VAL A 82 36.35 34.27 21.04
CA VAL A 82 36.92 32.92 21.04
C VAL A 82 37.92 32.73 19.89
N ALA A 83 37.65 33.29 18.72
CA ALA A 83 38.58 33.28 17.59
C ALA A 83 39.87 34.07 17.89
N ASP A 84 39.75 35.26 18.50
CA ASP A 84 40.90 36.09 18.88
C ASP A 84 41.76 35.40 19.95
N GLN A 85 41.14 34.76 20.94
CA GLN A 85 41.84 33.97 21.97
C GLN A 85 42.60 32.79 21.36
N PHE A 86 42.02 32.12 20.35
CA PHE A 86 42.72 31.06 19.63
C PHE A 86 43.92 31.62 18.85
N ALA A 87 43.76 32.76 18.17
CA ALA A 87 44.84 33.42 17.44
C ALA A 87 45.98 33.88 18.34
N ARG A 88 45.68 34.29 19.59
CA ARG A 88 46.68 34.64 20.61
C ARG A 88 47.29 33.43 21.34
N GLY A 89 46.83 32.20 21.04
CA GLY A 89 47.29 30.97 21.70
C GLY A 89 46.77 30.78 23.13
N GLU A 90 45.74 31.50 23.53
CA GLU A 90 45.13 31.43 24.88
C GLU A 90 44.21 30.20 25.05
N ILE A 91 43.71 29.64 23.95
CA ILE A 91 42.92 28.39 23.93
C ILE A 91 43.51 27.39 22.94
N SER A 92 43.31 26.10 23.20
CA SER A 92 43.78 25.04 22.30
C SER A 92 42.91 24.91 21.05
N GLU A 93 43.49 24.33 19.99
CA GLU A 93 42.75 23.98 18.76
C GLU A 93 41.55 23.06 19.06
N GLY A 94 41.70 22.15 20.02
CA GLY A 94 40.62 21.29 20.50
C GLY A 94 39.44 22.07 21.08
N GLN A 95 39.72 23.07 21.92
CA GLN A 95 38.71 23.95 22.53
C GLN A 95 38.02 24.82 21.49
N TYR A 96 38.78 25.41 20.56
CA TYR A 96 38.22 26.20 19.46
C TYR A 96 37.28 25.35 18.59
N ARG A 97 37.71 24.16 18.15
CA ARG A 97 36.84 23.25 17.37
C ARG A 97 35.62 22.78 18.16
N ALA A 98 35.75 22.56 19.47
CA ALA A 98 34.61 22.18 20.31
C ALA A 98 33.54 23.28 20.36
N PHE A 99 33.96 24.55 20.46
CA PHE A 99 33.05 25.69 20.42
C PHE A 99 32.34 25.82 19.06
N GLN A 100 33.07 25.68 17.94
CA GLN A 100 32.44 25.70 16.60
C GLN A 100 31.43 24.54 16.43
N ARG A 101 31.74 23.35 16.95
CA ARG A 101 30.79 22.22 16.95
C ARG A 101 29.54 22.53 17.77
N GLU A 102 29.65 23.22 18.89
CA GLU A 102 28.48 23.58 19.72
C GLU A 102 27.57 24.59 19.00
N ILE A 103 28.15 25.56 18.26
CA ILE A 103 27.37 26.45 17.38
C ILE A 103 26.65 25.63 16.31
N ALA A 104 27.38 24.81 15.55
CA ALA A 104 26.79 24.00 14.48
C ALA A 104 25.68 23.05 14.98
N LYS A 105 25.90 22.43 16.14
CA LYS A 105 24.92 21.58 16.81
C LYS A 105 23.67 22.38 17.21
N THR A 106 23.85 23.56 17.80
CA THR A 106 22.72 24.42 18.22
C THR A 106 21.92 24.92 17.00
N GLU A 107 22.58 25.25 15.88
CA GLU A 107 21.90 25.59 14.62
C GLU A 107 21.10 24.42 14.05
N GLN A 108 21.64 23.21 14.10
CA GLN A 108 20.93 22.00 13.66
C GLN A 108 19.74 21.69 14.57
N GLU A 109 19.90 21.82 15.89
CA GLU A 109 18.80 21.68 16.85
C GLU A 109 17.68 22.68 16.57
N LEU A 110 18.03 23.95 16.29
CA LEU A 110 17.06 25.00 15.96
C LEU A 110 16.26 24.65 14.69
N ARG A 111 16.95 24.25 13.61
CA ARG A 111 16.29 23.82 12.36
C ARG A 111 15.32 22.67 12.59
N ARG A 112 15.76 21.63 13.31
CA ARG A 112 14.90 20.48 13.64
C ARG A 112 13.67 20.86 14.46
N LEU A 113 13.79 21.84 15.36
CA LEU A 113 12.65 22.32 16.13
C LEU A 113 11.66 23.11 15.26
N GLN A 114 12.15 23.92 14.32
CA GLN A 114 11.32 24.62 13.33
C GLN A 114 10.58 23.63 12.42
N GLU A 115 11.25 22.58 11.95
CA GLU A 115 10.62 21.49 11.19
C GLU A 115 9.51 20.81 12.01
N ARG A 116 9.78 20.45 13.26
CA ARG A 116 8.76 19.84 14.15
C ARG A 116 7.56 20.77 14.42
N MET A 117 7.78 22.08 14.46
CA MET A 117 6.70 23.07 14.58
C MET A 117 5.83 23.07 13.33
N GLN A 118 6.45 23.13 12.17
CA GLN A 118 5.75 23.07 10.88
C GLN A 118 4.98 21.75 10.71
N GLU A 119 5.57 20.61 11.07
CA GLU A 119 4.88 19.31 11.07
C GLU A 119 3.67 19.30 12.01
N ALA A 120 3.79 19.92 13.19
CA ALA A 120 2.67 20.01 14.14
C ALA A 120 1.54 20.90 13.64
N GLU A 121 1.86 22.02 12.99
CA GLU A 121 0.89 22.91 12.33
C GLU A 121 0.18 22.20 11.16
N GLN A 122 0.92 21.50 10.31
CA GLN A 122 0.36 20.73 9.21
C GLN A 122 -0.56 19.60 9.70
N GLU A 123 -0.18 18.89 10.77
CA GLU A 123 -1.01 17.84 11.34
C GLU A 123 -2.32 18.40 11.91
N GLN A 124 -2.27 19.56 12.57
CA GLN A 124 -3.45 20.26 13.06
C GLN A 124 -4.37 20.69 11.89
N GLN A 125 -3.80 21.23 10.82
CA GLN A 125 -4.56 21.60 9.62
C GLN A 125 -5.23 20.37 8.99
N LYS A 126 -4.49 19.27 8.80
CA LYS A 126 -5.05 18.02 8.26
C LYS A 126 -6.19 17.49 9.11
N LEU A 127 -6.03 17.50 10.44
CA LEU A 127 -7.08 17.09 11.36
C LEU A 127 -8.33 17.97 11.25
N ALA A 128 -8.14 19.29 11.20
CA ALA A 128 -9.25 20.25 11.04
C ALA A 128 -9.98 20.06 9.71
N THR A 129 -9.23 19.97 8.61
CA THR A 129 -9.78 19.73 7.27
C THR A 129 -10.54 18.41 7.20
N ALA A 130 -9.96 17.31 7.68
CA ALA A 130 -10.63 16.01 7.66
C ALA A 130 -11.89 16.00 8.55
N THR A 131 -11.82 16.60 9.74
CA THR A 131 -13.00 16.75 10.62
C THR A 131 -14.11 17.52 9.91
N LYS A 132 -13.76 18.63 9.27
CA LYS A 132 -14.73 19.48 8.56
C LYS A 132 -15.32 18.77 7.33
N GLN A 133 -14.49 18.11 6.52
CA GLN A 133 -14.95 17.31 5.39
C GLN A 133 -15.94 16.22 5.83
N LEU A 134 -15.65 15.54 6.94
CA LEU A 134 -16.53 14.52 7.49
C LEU A 134 -17.87 15.11 7.96
N GLN A 135 -17.85 16.27 8.64
CA GLN A 135 -19.07 17.00 9.02
C GLN A 135 -19.88 17.45 7.80
N THR A 136 -19.23 18.02 6.79
CA THR A 136 -19.85 18.42 5.53
C THR A 136 -20.49 17.24 4.83
N PHE A 137 -19.81 16.10 4.81
CA PHE A 137 -20.32 14.88 4.22
C PHE A 137 -21.62 14.43 4.91
N PHE A 138 -21.63 14.39 6.24
CA PHE A 138 -22.83 14.06 7.02
C PHE A 138 -23.97 15.04 6.78
N ALA A 139 -23.69 16.34 6.74
CA ALA A 139 -24.68 17.36 6.43
C ALA A 139 -25.26 17.23 5.01
N ALA A 140 -24.41 16.95 4.01
CA ALA A 140 -24.81 16.83 2.62
C ALA A 140 -25.60 15.53 2.34
N THR A 141 -25.22 14.43 2.98
CA THR A 141 -25.85 13.11 2.79
C THR A 141 -27.04 12.87 3.72
N GLY A 142 -27.14 13.62 4.83
CA GLY A 142 -28.12 13.36 5.89
C GLY A 142 -27.84 12.10 6.70
N LYS A 143 -26.60 11.58 6.64
CA LYS A 143 -26.14 10.40 7.38
C LYS A 143 -25.29 10.81 8.58
N SER A 144 -25.02 9.86 9.43
CA SER A 144 -24.19 9.95 10.62
C SER A 144 -23.08 8.91 10.58
N VAL A 145 -22.11 9.00 11.49
CA VAL A 145 -21.06 7.98 11.63
C VAL A 145 -21.62 6.60 11.99
N ASP A 146 -22.78 6.53 12.64
CA ASP A 146 -23.43 5.27 13.00
C ASP A 146 -23.96 4.52 11.79
N ASP A 147 -24.37 5.23 10.75
CA ASP A 147 -24.83 4.63 9.49
C ASP A 147 -23.72 3.89 8.73
N PHE A 148 -22.48 3.99 9.20
CA PHE A 148 -21.28 3.38 8.61
C PHE A 148 -20.55 2.45 9.59
N SER A 149 -21.22 1.97 10.64
CA SER A 149 -20.64 1.06 11.61
C SER A 149 -19.99 -0.17 10.98
N ASP A 150 -20.61 -0.70 9.94
CA ASP A 150 -20.23 -1.97 9.32
C ASP A 150 -18.93 -1.83 8.52
N VAL A 151 -18.67 -0.66 7.93
CA VAL A 151 -17.47 -0.40 7.11
C VAL A 151 -16.31 0.20 7.92
N LEU A 152 -16.62 0.97 8.97
CA LEU A 152 -15.62 1.61 9.83
C LEU A 152 -15.15 0.71 10.96
N GLY A 153 -16.04 -0.16 11.45
CA GLY A 153 -15.85 -0.92 12.67
C GLY A 153 -16.02 -0.07 13.93
N THR A 154 -16.37 -0.73 15.03
CA THR A 154 -16.74 -0.09 16.30
C THR A 154 -15.67 0.82 16.89
N LYS A 155 -14.39 0.45 16.77
CA LYS A 155 -13.27 1.25 17.30
C LYS A 155 -13.16 2.62 16.61
N LEU A 156 -13.24 2.65 15.28
CA LEU A 156 -13.09 3.89 14.52
C LEU A 156 -14.34 4.76 14.66
N VAL A 157 -15.54 4.17 14.67
CA VAL A 157 -16.78 4.89 14.98
C VAL A 157 -16.68 5.59 16.34
N ASN A 158 -16.26 4.88 17.39
CA ASN A 158 -16.11 5.46 18.72
C ASN A 158 -15.04 6.55 18.76
N ALA A 159 -13.92 6.37 18.07
CA ALA A 159 -12.87 7.39 17.98
C ALA A 159 -13.38 8.67 17.29
N ILE A 160 -14.16 8.54 16.22
CA ILE A 160 -14.77 9.68 15.52
C ILE A 160 -15.80 10.37 16.42
N LYS A 161 -16.70 9.61 17.05
CA LYS A 161 -17.73 10.12 17.96
C LYS A 161 -17.13 10.89 19.14
N ASN A 162 -16.08 10.33 19.73
CA ASN A 162 -15.42 10.93 20.88
C ASN A 162 -14.44 12.03 20.49
N GLY A 163 -14.26 12.30 19.19
CA GLY A 163 -13.32 13.31 18.71
C GLY A 163 -11.86 12.95 18.98
N THR A 164 -11.53 11.67 19.13
CA THR A 164 -10.16 11.16 19.39
C THR A 164 -9.51 10.54 18.15
N ALA A 165 -10.18 10.58 17.00
CA ALA A 165 -9.65 10.05 15.75
C ALA A 165 -8.53 10.95 15.20
N SER A 166 -7.38 10.34 14.87
CA SER A 166 -6.29 11.05 14.19
C SER A 166 -6.65 11.49 12.78
N SER A 167 -5.87 12.42 12.19
CA SER A 167 -6.07 12.87 10.81
C SER A 167 -6.10 11.71 9.80
N LYS A 168 -5.22 10.71 9.97
CA LYS A 168 -5.17 9.50 9.14
C LYS A 168 -6.44 8.66 9.27
N GLN A 169 -6.91 8.46 10.50
CA GLN A 169 -8.14 7.72 10.76
C GLN A 169 -9.37 8.43 10.19
N LEU A 170 -9.41 9.77 10.25
CA LEU A 170 -10.47 10.54 9.61
C LEU A 170 -10.39 10.46 8.08
N ASP A 171 -9.19 10.54 7.50
CA ASP A 171 -8.99 10.40 6.05
C ASP A 171 -9.45 9.03 5.54
N GLU A 172 -9.08 7.96 6.25
CA GLU A 172 -9.54 6.60 6.01
C GLU A 172 -11.05 6.47 6.17
N ALA A 173 -11.63 7.10 7.20
CA ALA A 173 -13.06 7.08 7.41
C ALA A 173 -13.82 7.77 6.26
N ILE A 174 -13.38 8.96 5.86
CA ILE A 174 -13.97 9.71 4.73
C ILE A 174 -13.93 8.87 3.45
N LYS A 175 -12.82 8.18 3.18
CA LYS A 175 -12.70 7.25 2.04
C LYS A 175 -13.75 6.15 2.08
N LYS A 176 -13.78 5.38 3.18
CA LYS A 176 -14.68 4.23 3.35
C LYS A 176 -16.15 4.63 3.31
N ILE A 177 -16.49 5.72 4.00
CA ILE A 177 -17.83 6.30 4.05
C ILE A 177 -18.25 6.80 2.67
N GLY A 178 -17.33 7.47 1.95
CA GLY A 178 -17.53 7.93 0.59
C GLY A 178 -17.88 6.79 -0.36
N GLN A 179 -17.09 5.72 -0.35
CA GLN A 179 -17.34 4.52 -1.14
C GLN A 179 -18.67 3.86 -0.78
N ALA A 180 -18.95 3.69 0.52
CA ALA A 180 -20.19 3.07 0.99
C ALA A 180 -21.45 3.88 0.63
N ALA A 181 -21.38 5.21 0.65
CA ALA A 181 -22.55 6.06 0.39
C ALA A 181 -22.75 6.41 -1.08
N LEU A 182 -21.66 6.59 -1.82
CA LEU A 182 -21.69 7.12 -3.18
C LEU A 182 -21.49 6.04 -4.24
N GLY A 183 -20.82 4.94 -3.90
CA GLY A 183 -20.49 3.82 -4.78
C GLY A 183 -19.02 3.45 -4.69
N THR A 184 -18.69 2.19 -4.90
CA THR A 184 -17.33 1.63 -4.76
C THR A 184 -16.31 2.33 -5.67
N ASN A 185 -16.75 2.74 -6.87
CA ASN A 185 -15.94 3.41 -7.89
C ASN A 185 -15.99 4.96 -7.83
N VAL A 186 -16.34 5.53 -6.69
CA VAL A 186 -16.40 6.99 -6.55
C VAL A 186 -15.00 7.62 -6.60
N ASP A 187 -14.88 8.72 -7.34
CA ASP A 187 -13.67 9.55 -7.38
C ASP A 187 -13.50 10.26 -6.01
N ILE A 188 -12.64 9.69 -5.18
CA ILE A 188 -12.39 10.16 -3.80
C ILE A 188 -11.79 11.56 -3.77
N ASP A 189 -10.97 11.91 -4.75
CA ASP A 189 -10.32 13.22 -4.77
C ASP A 189 -11.33 14.30 -5.14
N LYS A 190 -12.18 14.06 -6.15
CA LYS A 190 -13.30 14.97 -6.45
C LYS A 190 -14.29 15.06 -5.29
N MET A 191 -14.57 13.95 -4.60
CA MET A 191 -15.41 13.98 -3.41
C MET A 191 -14.79 14.87 -2.33
N LYS A 192 -13.52 14.69 -1.99
CA LYS A 192 -12.84 15.51 -0.97
C LYS A 192 -12.78 16.99 -1.37
N GLN A 193 -12.58 17.29 -2.65
CA GLN A 193 -12.63 18.66 -3.18
C GLN A 193 -14.02 19.27 -3.02
N ALA A 194 -15.08 18.55 -3.40
CA ALA A 194 -16.47 18.98 -3.20
C ALA A 194 -16.76 19.26 -1.71
N LEU A 195 -16.33 18.37 -0.82
CA LEU A 195 -16.48 18.55 0.63
C LEU A 195 -15.70 19.75 1.17
N ALA A 196 -14.48 19.99 0.66
CA ALA A 196 -13.64 21.13 1.06
C ALA A 196 -14.17 22.47 0.55
N SER A 197 -14.91 22.50 -0.57
CA SER A 197 -15.45 23.73 -1.16
C SER A 197 -16.40 24.51 -0.24
N VAL A 198 -16.86 23.90 0.86
CA VAL A 198 -17.59 24.61 1.93
C VAL A 198 -16.75 25.73 2.56
N ASP A 199 -15.42 25.58 2.59
CA ASP A 199 -14.48 26.61 3.07
C ASP A 199 -14.48 27.84 2.16
N ASP A 200 -14.75 27.64 0.86
CA ASP A 200 -14.83 28.68 -0.16
C ASP A 200 -16.23 29.29 -0.29
N GLY A 201 -17.15 28.95 0.63
CA GLY A 201 -18.52 29.45 0.66
C GLY A 201 -19.52 28.64 -0.18
N ASN A 202 -19.14 27.45 -0.68
CA ASN A 202 -20.09 26.58 -1.37
C ASN A 202 -21.19 26.08 -0.41
N SER A 203 -22.43 26.03 -0.89
CA SER A 203 -23.57 25.64 -0.05
C SER A 203 -23.67 24.12 0.09
N ILE A 204 -24.13 23.64 1.25
CA ILE A 204 -24.40 22.20 1.47
C ILE A 204 -25.35 21.64 0.41
N LYS A 205 -26.27 22.45 -0.13
CA LYS A 205 -27.18 22.05 -1.22
C LYS A 205 -26.43 21.74 -2.52
N ASN A 206 -25.42 22.54 -2.86
CA ASN A 206 -24.58 22.30 -4.04
C ASN A 206 -23.68 21.08 -3.83
N ILE A 207 -23.06 20.98 -2.67
CA ILE A 207 -22.23 19.82 -2.31
C ILE A 207 -23.06 18.54 -2.39
N LYS A 208 -24.29 18.53 -1.87
CA LYS A 208 -25.23 17.40 -2.03
C LYS A 208 -25.49 17.05 -3.50
N LYS A 209 -25.60 18.05 -4.38
CA LYS A 209 -25.78 17.84 -5.83
C LYS A 209 -24.53 17.24 -6.45
N GLU A 210 -23.34 17.75 -6.13
CA GLU A 210 -22.04 17.24 -6.60
C GLU A 210 -21.80 15.80 -6.14
N LEU A 211 -22.02 15.50 -4.85
CA LEU A 211 -21.96 14.13 -4.34
C LEU A 211 -22.98 13.22 -5.02
N GLY A 212 -24.17 13.74 -5.32
CA GLY A 212 -25.19 13.00 -6.08
C GLY A 212 -24.78 12.74 -7.54
N GLN A 213 -24.03 13.64 -8.17
CA GLN A 213 -23.46 13.43 -9.51
C GLN A 213 -22.35 12.38 -9.48
N LEU A 214 -21.41 12.51 -8.53
CA LEU A 214 -20.36 11.52 -8.30
C LEU A 214 -20.95 10.13 -8.02
N SER A 215 -22.04 10.04 -7.26
CA SER A 215 -22.72 8.77 -7.02
C SER A 215 -23.37 8.19 -8.29
N LYS A 216 -23.93 9.04 -9.16
CA LYS A 216 -24.48 8.58 -10.45
C LYS A 216 -23.38 8.11 -11.38
N GLU A 217 -22.25 8.81 -11.43
CA GLU A 217 -21.08 8.42 -12.21
C GLU A 217 -20.50 7.09 -11.71
N ALA A 218 -20.33 6.95 -10.38
CA ALA A 218 -19.87 5.72 -9.75
C ALA A 218 -20.83 4.55 -10.03
N LYS A 219 -22.15 4.77 -9.93
CA LYS A 219 -23.17 3.75 -10.25
C LYS A 219 -23.26 3.44 -11.73
N ALA A 220 -23.01 4.40 -12.63
CA ALA A 220 -22.95 4.12 -14.06
C ALA A 220 -21.72 3.27 -14.39
N ALA A 221 -20.58 3.55 -13.75
CA ALA A 221 -19.38 2.72 -13.85
C ALA A 221 -19.62 1.32 -13.25
N GLU A 222 -20.18 1.22 -12.04
CA GLU A 222 -20.53 -0.05 -11.40
C GLU A 222 -21.57 -0.83 -12.22
N LYS A 223 -22.58 -0.16 -12.78
CA LYS A 223 -23.56 -0.78 -13.67
C LYS A 223 -22.92 -1.22 -14.98
N SER A 224 -21.99 -0.47 -15.57
CA SER A 224 -21.27 -0.95 -16.75
C SER A 224 -20.43 -2.20 -16.45
N VAL A 225 -19.83 -2.28 -15.25
CA VAL A 225 -19.07 -3.46 -14.78
C VAL A 225 -19.99 -4.63 -14.38
N GLY A 226 -21.14 -4.33 -13.78
CA GLY A 226 -22.15 -5.31 -13.36
C GLY A 226 -22.95 -5.85 -14.53
N ASP A 227 -23.28 -5.01 -15.52
CA ASP A 227 -23.87 -5.41 -16.80
C ASP A 227 -22.85 -6.23 -17.62
N LEU A 228 -21.54 -5.95 -17.52
CA LEU A 228 -20.46 -6.83 -18.02
C LEU A 228 -20.45 -8.19 -17.29
N GLY A 229 -20.63 -8.20 -15.96
CA GLY A 229 -20.72 -9.44 -15.16
C GLY A 229 -21.97 -10.26 -15.48
N VAL A 230 -23.12 -9.62 -15.71
CA VAL A 230 -24.38 -10.24 -16.11
C VAL A 230 -24.39 -10.62 -17.59
N GLU A 231 -23.72 -9.88 -18.48
CA GLU A 231 -23.47 -10.32 -19.87
C GLU A 231 -22.54 -11.54 -19.87
N LEU A 232 -21.45 -11.56 -19.10
CA LEU A 232 -20.57 -12.72 -19.01
C LEU A 232 -21.26 -13.96 -18.41
N GLU A 233 -22.17 -13.78 -17.46
CA GLU A 233 -22.99 -14.85 -16.87
C GLU A 233 -24.13 -15.32 -17.82
N ASN A 234 -24.67 -14.43 -18.67
CA ASN A 234 -25.72 -14.74 -19.65
C ASN A 234 -25.22 -15.07 -21.07
N VAL A 235 -23.94 -14.88 -21.39
CA VAL A 235 -23.32 -15.30 -22.67
C VAL A 235 -23.28 -16.82 -22.79
N ALA A 236 -23.41 -17.56 -21.68
CA ALA A 236 -23.68 -19.00 -21.70
C ALA A 236 -25.11 -19.39 -22.13
N GLY A 237 -26.05 -18.45 -22.31
CA GLY A 237 -27.47 -18.78 -22.57
C GLY A 237 -28.33 -17.81 -23.38
N ALA A 238 -27.90 -16.60 -23.73
CA ALA A 238 -28.80 -15.59 -24.31
C ALA A 238 -28.17 -14.64 -25.35
N LEU A 239 -27.35 -15.15 -26.28
CA LEU A 239 -26.94 -14.36 -27.47
C LEU A 239 -28.05 -14.33 -28.54
N VAL A 240 -29.18 -13.68 -28.23
CA VAL A 240 -30.15 -13.18 -29.23
C VAL A 240 -30.76 -11.86 -28.77
N ALA A 241 -30.68 -10.86 -29.66
CA ALA A 241 -31.32 -9.53 -29.65
C ALA A 241 -30.58 -8.40 -28.92
N GLY A 242 -30.11 -7.43 -29.71
CA GLY A 242 -29.19 -6.38 -29.27
C GLY A 242 -29.79 -5.18 -28.56
N GLY A 243 -28.89 -4.42 -27.94
CA GLY A 243 -29.13 -3.05 -27.49
C GLY A 243 -28.24 -2.65 -26.32
N GLY A 244 -27.25 -1.76 -26.56
CA GLY A 244 -26.84 -0.86 -25.47
C GLY A 244 -25.41 -0.33 -25.34
N ILE A 245 -24.69 0.07 -26.40
CA ILE A 245 -23.64 1.11 -26.28
C ILE A 245 -23.68 2.00 -27.54
N ALA A 246 -24.57 2.99 -27.58
CA ALA A 246 -24.72 3.85 -28.76
C ALA A 246 -24.80 5.37 -28.45
N GLY A 247 -24.44 5.81 -27.25
CA GLY A 247 -24.78 7.16 -26.79
C GLY A 247 -23.70 8.24 -26.76
N ALA A 248 -22.40 7.90 -26.81
CA ALA A 248 -21.37 8.87 -26.41
C ALA A 248 -20.01 8.72 -27.11
N ILE A 249 -19.98 8.51 -28.42
CA ILE A 249 -18.72 8.47 -29.19
C ILE A 249 -18.75 9.55 -30.27
N GLU A 250 -18.52 10.80 -29.87
CA GLU A 250 -18.07 11.86 -30.77
C GLU A 250 -16.86 12.55 -30.13
N LYS A 251 -15.68 11.96 -30.36
CA LYS A 251 -14.32 12.55 -30.45
C LYS A 251 -13.27 11.54 -29.99
N ALA A 252 -12.76 10.74 -30.91
CA ALA A 252 -11.39 10.21 -30.87
C ALA A 252 -11.11 9.40 -32.16
N LEU A 253 -9.92 9.65 -32.74
CA LEU A 253 -9.36 9.13 -34.00
C LEU A 253 -10.13 9.39 -35.31
N ASP A 254 -9.41 9.96 -36.29
CA ASP A 254 -9.85 10.01 -37.67
C ASP A 254 -10.04 8.56 -38.17
N VAL A 255 -11.26 8.20 -38.58
CA VAL A 255 -11.66 6.83 -38.92
C VAL A 255 -10.73 6.22 -39.98
N SER A 256 -10.21 7.08 -40.87
CA SER A 256 -9.26 6.72 -41.91
C SER A 256 -7.88 6.31 -41.36
N ASP A 257 -7.38 7.00 -40.32
CA ASP A 257 -6.09 6.70 -39.68
C ASP A 257 -6.15 5.43 -38.83
N LEU A 258 -7.26 5.22 -38.11
CA LEU A 258 -7.48 3.98 -37.35
C LEU A 258 -7.55 2.76 -38.27
N GLU A 259 -8.25 2.85 -39.40
CA GLU A 259 -8.33 1.77 -40.38
C GLU A 259 -6.98 1.43 -41.00
N ALA A 260 -6.19 2.44 -41.37
CA ALA A 260 -4.83 2.23 -41.87
C ALA A 260 -3.95 1.53 -40.81
N LYS A 261 -4.01 1.98 -39.56
CA LYS A 261 -3.26 1.37 -38.45
C LYS A 261 -3.69 -0.08 -38.17
N ILE A 262 -4.99 -0.39 -38.22
CA ILE A 262 -5.47 -1.77 -38.07
C ILE A 262 -4.92 -2.65 -39.18
N ASN A 263 -4.97 -2.19 -40.43
CA ASN A 263 -4.48 -2.96 -41.59
C ASN A 263 -2.97 -3.25 -41.53
N VAL A 264 -2.20 -2.40 -40.85
CA VAL A 264 -0.74 -2.56 -40.71
C VAL A 264 -0.37 -3.38 -39.48
N ALA A 265 -1.03 -3.15 -38.36
CA ALA A 265 -0.60 -3.65 -37.06
C ALA A 265 -1.28 -4.96 -36.62
N PHE A 266 -2.42 -5.34 -37.24
CA PHE A 266 -3.20 -6.51 -36.84
C PHE A 266 -3.11 -7.61 -37.90
N ASP A 267 -2.68 -8.79 -37.47
CA ASP A 267 -2.71 -10.02 -38.27
C ASP A 267 -4.03 -10.77 -38.00
N VAL A 268 -5.12 -10.27 -38.59
CA VAL A 268 -6.49 -10.75 -38.36
C VAL A 268 -7.27 -10.83 -39.67
N PRO A 269 -8.28 -11.71 -39.78
CA PRO A 269 -9.16 -11.75 -40.95
C PRO A 269 -9.90 -10.42 -41.17
N GLU A 270 -10.25 -10.12 -42.43
CA GLU A 270 -11.05 -8.93 -42.78
C GLU A 270 -12.37 -8.84 -41.99
N SER A 271 -12.98 -9.99 -41.69
CA SER A 271 -14.22 -10.06 -40.90
C SER A 271 -14.08 -9.48 -39.49
N SER A 272 -12.89 -9.56 -38.91
CA SER A 272 -12.62 -9.13 -37.53
C SER A 272 -12.34 -7.63 -37.42
N LYS A 273 -12.00 -6.96 -38.51
CA LYS A 273 -11.64 -5.52 -38.50
C LYS A 273 -12.76 -4.62 -37.98
N LYS A 274 -14.02 -4.99 -38.24
CA LYS A 274 -15.16 -4.23 -37.72
C LYS A 274 -15.24 -4.33 -36.19
N ALA A 275 -15.13 -5.55 -35.64
CA ALA A 275 -15.14 -5.77 -34.20
C ALA A 275 -13.98 -5.04 -33.51
N ILE A 276 -12.79 -5.07 -34.11
CA ILE A 276 -11.61 -4.36 -33.60
C ILE A 276 -11.83 -2.84 -33.57
N LYS A 277 -12.35 -2.25 -34.66
CA LYS A 277 -12.68 -0.80 -34.68
C LYS A 277 -13.67 -0.42 -33.58
N GLU A 278 -14.71 -1.23 -33.37
CA GLU A 278 -15.73 -1.01 -32.34
C GLU A 278 -15.16 -1.20 -30.93
N ALA A 279 -14.28 -2.18 -30.73
CA ALA A 279 -13.59 -2.44 -29.47
C ALA A 279 -12.69 -1.26 -29.07
N VAL A 280 -11.83 -0.77 -29.97
CA VAL A 280 -10.95 0.39 -29.73
C VAL A 280 -11.76 1.61 -29.28
N ARG A 281 -12.81 1.96 -30.03
CA ARG A 281 -13.70 3.08 -29.70
C ARG A 281 -14.43 2.90 -28.36
N SER A 282 -14.82 1.67 -28.05
CA SER A 282 -15.46 1.37 -26.77
C SER A 282 -14.51 1.57 -25.60
N ILE A 283 -13.23 1.21 -25.77
CA ILE A 283 -12.19 1.36 -24.74
C ILE A 283 -11.86 2.83 -24.49
N GLU A 284 -11.80 3.65 -25.55
CA GLU A 284 -11.62 5.10 -25.41
C GLU A 284 -12.73 5.76 -24.58
N ALA A 285 -13.97 5.25 -24.67
CA ALA A 285 -15.08 5.74 -23.85
C ALA A 285 -14.89 5.49 -22.34
N TYR A 286 -14.01 4.55 -21.95
CA TYR A 286 -13.59 4.36 -20.56
C TYR A 286 -12.49 5.33 -20.12
N GLY A 287 -12.02 6.21 -21.00
CA GLY A 287 -10.99 7.21 -20.73
C GLY A 287 -9.55 6.70 -20.94
N VAL A 288 -9.39 5.55 -21.58
CA VAL A 288 -8.09 5.06 -22.08
C VAL A 288 -7.72 5.88 -23.32
N ASP A 289 -6.46 6.29 -23.45
CA ASP A 289 -6.04 7.03 -24.63
C ASP A 289 -6.06 6.14 -25.88
N ALA A 290 -6.18 6.79 -27.03
CA ALA A 290 -6.38 6.14 -28.32
C ALA A 290 -5.25 5.17 -28.72
N GLU A 291 -4.01 5.47 -28.34
CA GLU A 291 -2.85 4.64 -28.66
C GLU A 291 -2.80 3.40 -27.78
N ALA A 292 -3.03 3.56 -26.47
CA ALA A 292 -3.15 2.44 -25.54
C ALA A 292 -4.37 1.56 -25.85
N ALA A 293 -5.50 2.15 -26.25
CA ALA A 293 -6.69 1.42 -26.67
C ALA A 293 -6.40 0.53 -27.88
N LEU A 294 -5.76 1.10 -28.92
CA LEU A 294 -5.37 0.36 -30.12
C LEU A 294 -4.37 -0.77 -29.79
N GLU A 295 -3.34 -0.47 -29.01
CA GLU A 295 -2.30 -1.44 -28.66
C GLU A 295 -2.85 -2.58 -27.78
N GLY A 296 -3.71 -2.29 -26.81
CA GLY A 296 -4.34 -3.32 -25.98
C GLY A 296 -5.27 -4.23 -26.77
N VAL A 297 -6.06 -3.69 -27.70
CA VAL A 297 -6.89 -4.51 -28.61
C VAL A 297 -6.01 -5.37 -29.52
N ARG A 298 -4.93 -4.80 -30.08
CA ARG A 298 -3.96 -5.54 -30.89
C ARG A 298 -3.37 -6.71 -30.11
N ARG A 299 -2.92 -6.44 -28.89
CA ARG A 299 -2.31 -7.44 -28.00
C ARG A 299 -3.30 -8.55 -27.64
N GLN A 300 -4.54 -8.21 -27.27
CA GLN A 300 -5.56 -9.19 -26.92
C GLN A 300 -5.85 -10.15 -28.09
N TRP A 301 -6.05 -9.62 -29.30
CA TRP A 301 -6.31 -10.45 -30.49
C TRP A 301 -5.11 -11.32 -30.87
N ALA A 302 -3.89 -10.82 -30.67
CA ALA A 302 -2.67 -11.59 -30.94
C ALA A 302 -2.46 -12.73 -29.92
N LEU A 303 -2.61 -12.44 -28.64
CA LEU A 303 -2.43 -13.41 -27.55
C LEU A 303 -3.54 -14.46 -27.51
N ASN A 304 -4.77 -14.05 -27.82
CA ASN A 304 -5.96 -14.90 -27.76
C ASN A 304 -6.56 -15.19 -29.14
N LYS A 305 -5.68 -15.48 -30.11
CA LYS A 305 -6.00 -15.67 -31.53
C LYS A 305 -7.04 -16.74 -31.85
N ASN A 306 -7.25 -17.69 -30.94
CA ASN A 306 -8.19 -18.80 -31.13
C ASN A 306 -9.58 -18.50 -30.55
N ALA A 307 -9.73 -17.40 -29.81
CA ALA A 307 -11.03 -16.97 -29.28
C ALA A 307 -11.81 -16.18 -30.34
N SER A 308 -13.12 -16.07 -30.14
CA SER A 308 -13.96 -15.27 -31.03
C SER A 308 -13.71 -13.78 -30.84
N ASP A 309 -14.08 -12.98 -31.85
CA ASP A 309 -14.00 -11.53 -31.77
C ASP A 309 -14.86 -10.99 -30.61
N GLU A 310 -15.99 -11.63 -30.33
CA GLU A 310 -16.88 -11.28 -29.21
C GLU A 310 -16.20 -11.52 -27.86
N ALA A 311 -15.55 -12.68 -27.69
CA ALA A 311 -14.80 -13.02 -26.47
C ALA A 311 -13.66 -12.01 -26.23
N ASN A 312 -12.85 -11.76 -27.26
CA ASN A 312 -11.79 -10.76 -27.18
C ASN A 312 -12.32 -9.35 -26.92
N THR A 313 -13.48 -8.98 -27.48
CA THR A 313 -14.13 -7.70 -27.21
C THR A 313 -14.58 -7.57 -25.76
N ALA A 314 -15.14 -8.64 -25.18
CA ALA A 314 -15.55 -8.65 -23.77
C ALA A 314 -14.35 -8.48 -22.84
N ILE A 315 -13.24 -9.18 -23.11
CA ILE A 315 -12.01 -9.10 -22.31
C ILE A 315 -11.43 -7.69 -22.33
N VAL A 316 -11.24 -7.07 -23.50
CA VAL A 316 -10.66 -5.72 -23.56
C VAL A 316 -11.55 -4.65 -22.92
N LYS A 317 -12.88 -4.79 -23.02
CA LYS A 317 -13.81 -3.88 -22.33
C LYS A 317 -13.72 -4.05 -20.82
N GLY A 318 -13.69 -5.29 -20.33
CA GLY A 318 -13.51 -5.56 -18.92
C GLY A 318 -12.18 -5.03 -18.38
N ALA A 319 -11.08 -5.26 -19.11
CA ALA A 319 -9.76 -4.77 -18.75
C ALA A 319 -9.70 -3.23 -18.74
N ALA A 320 -10.32 -2.56 -19.71
CA ALA A 320 -10.42 -1.10 -19.72
C ALA A 320 -11.20 -0.57 -18.50
N ALA A 321 -12.29 -1.24 -18.12
CA ALA A 321 -13.06 -0.88 -16.94
C ALA A 321 -12.27 -1.08 -15.64
N VAL A 322 -11.49 -2.17 -15.53
CA VAL A 322 -10.60 -2.43 -14.39
C VAL A 322 -9.48 -1.39 -14.32
N ALA A 323 -8.76 -1.15 -15.41
CA ALA A 323 -7.70 -0.14 -15.46
C ALA A 323 -8.21 1.26 -15.12
N ARG A 324 -9.47 1.57 -15.48
CA ARG A 324 -10.11 2.83 -15.09
C ARG A 324 -10.47 2.90 -13.60
N ALA A 325 -10.85 1.77 -12.99
CA ALA A 325 -11.30 1.72 -11.61
C ALA A 325 -10.15 1.75 -10.59
N TYR A 326 -8.96 1.25 -10.95
CA TYR A 326 -7.83 1.15 -10.04
C TYR A 326 -6.64 1.98 -10.52
N SER A 327 -6.23 2.97 -9.71
CA SER A 327 -5.04 3.77 -9.98
C SER A 327 -3.78 2.89 -9.96
N GLY A 328 -2.94 3.02 -10.98
CA GLY A 328 -1.66 2.28 -11.07
C GLY A 328 -1.72 1.04 -11.97
N ILE A 329 -2.88 0.70 -12.54
CA ILE A 329 -3.00 -0.34 -13.57
C ILE A 329 -2.86 0.28 -14.94
N ASP A 330 -1.86 -0.13 -15.72
CA ASP A 330 -1.79 0.15 -17.14
C ASP A 330 -2.70 -0.81 -17.92
N PHE A 331 -3.49 -0.27 -18.85
CA PHE A 331 -4.44 -1.08 -19.62
C PHE A 331 -3.74 -2.14 -20.48
N THR A 332 -2.64 -1.80 -21.13
CA THR A 332 -1.94 -2.73 -22.04
C THR A 332 -1.16 -3.79 -21.27
N GLU A 333 -0.65 -3.45 -20.10
CA GLU A 333 -0.06 -4.39 -19.14
C GLU A 333 -1.12 -5.35 -18.61
N LEU A 334 -2.28 -4.85 -18.17
CA LEU A 334 -3.36 -5.69 -17.68
C LEU A 334 -3.83 -6.74 -18.71
N ILE A 335 -3.86 -6.40 -20.00
CA ILE A 335 -4.16 -7.37 -21.07
C ILE A 335 -3.14 -8.50 -21.11
N GLN A 336 -1.84 -8.16 -21.01
CA GLN A 336 -0.76 -9.14 -20.96
C GLN A 336 -0.87 -10.02 -19.71
N GLU A 337 -0.99 -9.41 -18.53
CA GLU A 337 -1.09 -10.10 -17.24
C GLU A 337 -2.32 -11.01 -17.18
N THR A 338 -3.46 -10.55 -17.70
CA THR A 338 -4.67 -11.38 -17.80
C THR A 338 -4.43 -12.65 -18.61
N HIS A 339 -3.72 -12.53 -19.74
CA HIS A 339 -3.39 -13.67 -20.58
C HIS A 339 -2.40 -14.62 -19.91
N GLU A 340 -1.40 -14.08 -19.21
CA GLU A 340 -0.42 -14.89 -18.48
C GLU A 340 -1.09 -15.66 -17.35
N VAL A 341 -1.93 -15.01 -16.54
CA VAL A 341 -2.73 -15.68 -15.50
C VAL A 341 -3.63 -16.76 -16.11
N ALA A 342 -4.31 -16.48 -17.22
CA ALA A 342 -5.17 -17.45 -17.90
C ALA A 342 -4.40 -18.70 -18.34
N SER A 343 -3.27 -18.49 -19.00
CA SER A 343 -2.39 -19.56 -19.47
C SER A 343 -1.84 -20.39 -18.31
N GLU A 344 -1.38 -19.73 -17.24
CA GLU A 344 -0.72 -20.40 -16.12
C GLU A 344 -1.69 -21.16 -15.21
N LEU A 345 -2.93 -20.67 -15.09
CA LEU A 345 -3.99 -21.32 -14.33
C LEU A 345 -4.83 -22.28 -15.19
N ASN A 346 -4.57 -22.36 -16.49
CA ASN A 346 -5.35 -23.14 -17.45
C ASN A 346 -6.86 -22.79 -17.41
N ILE A 347 -7.15 -21.49 -17.36
CA ILE A 347 -8.51 -20.92 -17.39
C ILE A 347 -8.67 -20.00 -18.61
N SER A 348 -9.88 -19.54 -18.89
CA SER A 348 -10.09 -18.55 -19.96
C SER A 348 -9.58 -17.18 -19.54
N ASN A 349 -9.25 -16.32 -20.52
CA ASN A 349 -8.87 -14.94 -20.26
C ASN A 349 -9.98 -14.17 -19.51
N GLU A 350 -11.26 -14.48 -19.77
CA GLU A 350 -12.38 -13.93 -19.03
C GLU A 350 -12.34 -14.36 -17.55
N GLY A 351 -12.08 -15.65 -17.29
CA GLY A 351 -11.91 -16.18 -15.94
C GLY A 351 -10.74 -15.53 -15.20
N ALA A 352 -9.60 -15.37 -15.88
CA ALA A 352 -8.42 -14.70 -15.32
C ALA A 352 -8.68 -13.22 -14.99
N LEU A 353 -9.33 -12.48 -15.89
CA LEU A 353 -9.70 -11.09 -15.64
C LEU A 353 -10.68 -10.96 -14.46
N GLY A 354 -11.63 -11.89 -14.35
CA GLY A 354 -12.55 -11.99 -13.23
C GLY A 354 -11.83 -12.24 -11.90
N LEU A 355 -10.87 -13.18 -11.89
CA LEU A 355 -10.02 -13.49 -10.74
C LEU A 355 -9.21 -12.27 -10.30
N ILE A 356 -8.51 -11.61 -11.24
CA ILE A 356 -7.71 -10.40 -10.99
C ILE A 356 -8.60 -9.31 -10.38
N ASN A 357 -9.76 -9.01 -10.99
CA ASN A 357 -10.67 -7.99 -10.48
C ASN A 357 -11.20 -8.31 -9.07
N ALA A 358 -11.50 -9.58 -8.79
CA ALA A 358 -11.95 -10.00 -7.47
C ALA A 358 -10.85 -9.85 -6.40
N LEU A 359 -9.58 -10.14 -6.74
CA LEU A 359 -8.45 -9.88 -5.86
C LEU A 359 -8.23 -8.37 -5.63
N LEU A 360 -8.32 -7.55 -6.67
CA LEU A 360 -8.23 -6.09 -6.55
C LEU A 360 -9.32 -5.52 -5.61
N LYS A 361 -10.56 -6.02 -5.71
CA LYS A 361 -11.70 -5.59 -4.86
C LYS A 361 -11.45 -5.78 -3.37
N ILE A 362 -10.75 -6.84 -2.99
CA ILE A 362 -10.42 -7.14 -1.59
C ILE A 362 -9.12 -6.48 -1.14
N GLY A 363 -8.45 -5.73 -2.03
CA GLY A 363 -7.26 -4.95 -1.74
C GLY A 363 -5.95 -5.62 -2.15
N PHE A 364 -5.91 -6.46 -3.18
CA PHE A 364 -4.65 -6.91 -3.78
C PHE A 364 -3.92 -5.70 -4.44
N PRO A 365 -2.57 -5.63 -4.40
CA PRO A 365 -1.85 -4.45 -4.88
C PRO A 365 -1.94 -4.35 -6.41
N PRO A 366 -2.42 -3.22 -6.96
CA PRO A 366 -2.53 -3.04 -8.41
C PRO A 366 -1.22 -3.14 -9.17
N GLU A 367 -0.09 -2.83 -8.52
CA GLU A 367 1.25 -2.83 -9.11
C GLU A 367 1.97 -4.20 -9.06
N GLN A 368 1.28 -5.27 -8.64
CA GLN A 368 1.85 -6.60 -8.41
C GLN A 368 1.01 -7.72 -9.05
N LEU A 369 0.34 -7.44 -10.17
CA LEU A 369 -0.53 -8.42 -10.83
C LEU A 369 0.26 -9.63 -11.38
N ASP A 370 1.51 -9.42 -11.75
CA ASP A 370 2.47 -10.43 -12.21
C ASP A 370 2.66 -11.59 -11.19
N ILE A 371 2.58 -11.28 -9.90
CA ILE A 371 2.63 -12.25 -8.81
C ILE A 371 1.51 -13.30 -8.95
N ILE A 372 0.34 -12.93 -9.48
CA ILE A 372 -0.78 -13.87 -9.66
C ILE A 372 -0.40 -14.96 -10.65
N ALA A 373 0.22 -14.60 -11.78
CA ALA A 373 0.67 -15.58 -12.77
C ALA A 373 1.83 -16.43 -12.23
N GLU A 374 2.87 -15.79 -11.67
CA GLU A 374 4.07 -16.49 -11.19
C GLU A 374 3.74 -17.54 -10.13
N TYR A 375 3.01 -17.14 -9.08
CA TYR A 375 2.71 -18.04 -7.97
C TYR A 375 1.47 -18.89 -8.22
N GLY A 376 0.52 -18.38 -9.01
CA GLY A 376 -0.60 -19.15 -9.50
C GLY A 376 -0.14 -20.40 -10.25
N GLN A 377 0.83 -20.27 -11.16
CA GLN A 377 1.45 -21.43 -11.84
C GLN A 377 1.97 -22.47 -10.84
N GLN A 378 2.66 -22.05 -9.78
CA GLN A 378 3.25 -22.98 -8.81
C GLN A 378 2.18 -23.76 -8.05
N LEU A 379 1.09 -23.08 -7.68
CA LEU A 379 -0.05 -23.69 -7.00
C LEU A 379 -0.84 -24.59 -7.94
N GLN A 380 -1.04 -24.18 -9.19
CA GLN A 380 -1.66 -24.99 -10.23
C GLN A 380 -0.87 -26.29 -10.45
N ARG A 381 0.47 -26.21 -10.54
CA ARG A 381 1.35 -27.39 -10.62
C ARG A 381 1.28 -28.28 -9.38
N ALA A 382 0.98 -27.70 -8.22
CA ALA A 382 0.74 -28.44 -6.99
C ALA A 382 -0.66 -29.08 -6.93
N GLY A 383 -1.50 -28.84 -7.94
CA GLY A 383 -2.83 -29.41 -8.07
C GLY A 383 -3.96 -28.58 -7.45
N PHE A 384 -3.74 -27.30 -7.19
CA PHE A 384 -4.80 -26.38 -6.77
C PHE A 384 -5.57 -25.85 -7.98
N GLU A 385 -6.89 -25.76 -7.84
CA GLU A 385 -7.77 -25.17 -8.84
C GLU A 385 -7.73 -23.63 -8.76
N ALA A 386 -8.16 -22.95 -9.83
CA ALA A 386 -8.09 -21.49 -9.92
C ALA A 386 -8.84 -20.77 -8.78
N GLU A 387 -9.99 -21.30 -8.36
CA GLU A 387 -10.78 -20.77 -7.24
C GLU A 387 -10.07 -20.95 -5.90
N GLU A 388 -9.35 -22.06 -5.71
CA GLU A 388 -8.57 -22.31 -4.50
C GLU A 388 -7.34 -21.41 -4.45
N ILE A 389 -6.69 -21.22 -5.59
CA ILE A 389 -5.57 -20.29 -5.77
C ILE A 389 -6.03 -18.87 -5.44
N GLN A 390 -7.16 -18.44 -5.99
CA GLN A 390 -7.78 -17.16 -5.66
C GLN A 390 -8.06 -17.02 -4.16
N ALA A 391 -8.59 -18.06 -3.51
CA ALA A 391 -8.84 -18.05 -2.07
C ALA A 391 -7.54 -17.95 -1.25
N ILE A 392 -6.45 -18.57 -1.69
CA ILE A 392 -5.13 -18.44 -1.07
C ILE A 392 -4.62 -16.99 -1.16
N PHE A 393 -4.71 -16.38 -2.34
CA PHE A 393 -4.37 -14.97 -2.52
C PHE A 393 -5.25 -14.06 -1.66
N ALA A 394 -6.56 -14.33 -1.61
CA ALA A 394 -7.50 -13.57 -0.80
C ALA A 394 -7.18 -13.64 0.70
N ALA A 395 -6.91 -14.84 1.21
CA ALA A 395 -6.46 -15.01 2.59
C ALA A 395 -5.14 -14.26 2.85
N GLY A 396 -4.22 -14.26 1.89
CA GLY A 396 -2.99 -13.47 1.94
C GLY A 396 -3.26 -11.98 2.10
N VAL A 397 -4.17 -11.42 1.30
CA VAL A 397 -4.58 -10.00 1.38
C VAL A 397 -5.21 -9.69 2.76
N GLU A 398 -6.08 -10.55 3.27
CA GLU A 398 -6.77 -10.36 4.57
C GLU A 398 -5.83 -10.30 5.78
N THR A 399 -4.65 -10.94 5.71
CA THR A 399 -3.67 -10.90 6.82
C THR A 399 -3.09 -9.51 7.06
N GLY A 400 -3.29 -8.55 6.13
CA GLY A 400 -2.83 -7.17 6.24
C GLY A 400 -1.29 -6.99 6.21
N THR A 401 -0.55 -8.10 6.15
CA THR A 401 0.88 -8.10 5.90
C THR A 401 1.10 -8.25 4.40
N TRP A 402 1.47 -7.16 3.72
CA TRP A 402 1.84 -7.09 2.30
C TRP A 402 3.14 -7.82 1.97
N ASN A 403 3.28 -9.02 2.52
CA ASN A 403 4.32 -9.99 2.24
C ASN A 403 3.63 -11.27 1.74
N ILE A 404 2.66 -11.09 0.83
CA ILE A 404 2.07 -12.17 0.03
C ILE A 404 3.22 -12.95 -0.63
N ASP A 405 4.23 -12.25 -1.13
CA ASP A 405 5.52 -12.80 -1.55
C ASP A 405 6.14 -13.79 -0.54
N ASN A 406 6.08 -13.52 0.77
CA ASN A 406 6.64 -14.45 1.77
C ASN A 406 5.73 -15.64 2.07
N LEU A 407 4.41 -15.44 2.01
CA LEU A 407 3.45 -16.53 2.14
C LEU A 407 3.62 -17.48 0.97
N LEU A 408 3.73 -16.92 -0.24
CA LEU A 408 3.84 -17.67 -1.48
C LEU A 408 5.24 -18.27 -1.68
N ASP A 409 6.32 -17.58 -1.27
CA ASP A 409 7.67 -18.14 -1.14
C ASP A 409 7.67 -19.33 -0.17
N GLY A 410 7.01 -19.18 0.98
CA GLY A 410 6.87 -20.27 1.96
C GLY A 410 6.17 -21.48 1.35
N LEU A 411 5.11 -21.27 0.58
CA LEU A 411 4.40 -22.34 -0.12
C LEU A 411 5.24 -22.99 -1.23
N LYS A 412 5.99 -22.18 -2.00
CA LYS A 412 6.93 -22.64 -3.05
C LYS A 412 8.05 -23.49 -2.46
N GLU A 413 8.74 -22.98 -1.43
CA GLU A 413 9.78 -23.70 -0.69
C GLU A 413 9.21 -24.95 -0.02
N GLY A 414 8.03 -24.82 0.59
CA GLY A 414 7.24 -25.94 1.13
C GLY A 414 7.10 -27.08 0.14
N ARG A 415 6.63 -26.77 -1.06
CA ARG A 415 6.43 -27.74 -2.14
C ARG A 415 7.75 -28.40 -2.55
N ILE A 416 8.81 -27.60 -2.77
CA ILE A 416 10.13 -28.09 -3.20
C ILE A 416 10.71 -29.06 -2.16
N ARG A 417 10.78 -28.63 -0.90
CA ARG A 417 11.35 -29.41 0.20
C ARG A 417 10.53 -30.65 0.52
N LEU A 418 9.20 -30.56 0.44
CA LEU A 418 8.34 -31.73 0.57
C LEU A 418 8.60 -32.72 -0.57
N ALA A 419 8.69 -32.26 -1.82
CA ALA A 419 9.03 -33.14 -2.94
C ALA A 419 10.39 -33.83 -2.75
N GLU A 420 11.39 -33.12 -2.21
CA GLU A 420 12.70 -33.69 -1.84
C GLU A 420 12.58 -34.77 -0.74
N PHE A 421 11.77 -34.53 0.29
CA PHE A 421 11.49 -35.53 1.33
C PHE A 421 10.82 -36.78 0.79
N GLY A 422 10.17 -36.70 -0.38
CA GLY A 422 9.66 -37.87 -1.10
C GLY A 422 10.74 -38.87 -1.51
N GLN A 423 11.97 -38.38 -1.73
CA GLN A 423 13.14 -39.21 -2.00
C GLN A 423 13.75 -39.73 -0.71
N GLU A 424 14.10 -38.82 0.22
CA GLU A 424 14.62 -39.17 1.53
C GLU A 424 14.36 -38.07 2.56
N VAL A 425 13.93 -38.46 3.76
CA VAL A 425 13.92 -37.55 4.94
C VAL A 425 15.29 -37.61 5.60
N ASP A 426 15.98 -36.47 5.69
CA ASP A 426 17.32 -36.40 6.27
C ASP A 426 17.34 -36.69 7.78
N LYS A 427 18.53 -36.95 8.33
CA LYS A 427 18.70 -37.34 9.73
C LYS A 427 18.22 -36.24 10.71
N SER A 428 18.49 -34.98 10.42
CA SER A 428 18.11 -33.88 11.30
C SER A 428 16.60 -33.69 11.35
N THR A 429 15.92 -33.83 10.21
CA THR A 429 14.45 -33.82 10.16
C THR A 429 13.85 -35.03 10.87
N LYS A 430 14.44 -36.23 10.72
CA LYS A 430 14.03 -37.44 11.48
C LYS A 430 14.09 -37.26 12.99
N GLU A 431 15.10 -36.54 13.49
CA GLU A 431 15.22 -36.21 14.92
C GLU A 431 14.14 -35.21 15.36
N LEU A 432 13.83 -34.21 14.54
CA LEU A 432 12.77 -33.22 14.81
C LEU A 432 11.37 -33.83 14.87
N LEU A 433 11.13 -34.92 14.12
CA LEU A 433 9.86 -35.65 14.11
C LEU A 433 9.59 -36.45 15.40
N GLN A 434 10.59 -36.64 16.26
CA GLN A 434 10.41 -37.43 17.48
C GLN A 434 9.43 -36.75 18.45
N GLY A 435 8.35 -37.47 18.79
CA GLY A 435 7.32 -37.00 19.72
C GLY A 435 6.34 -36.00 19.13
N THR A 436 6.34 -35.77 17.82
CA THR A 436 5.40 -34.86 17.14
C THR A 436 4.16 -35.57 16.60
N GLY A 437 4.19 -36.91 16.53
CA GLY A 437 3.12 -37.73 15.94
C GLY A 437 3.21 -37.85 14.42
N ILE A 438 4.18 -37.19 13.78
CA ILE A 438 4.46 -37.30 12.35
C ILE A 438 5.62 -38.27 12.17
N SER A 439 5.44 -39.35 11.40
CA SER A 439 6.53 -40.28 11.10
C SER A 439 7.32 -39.85 9.85
N ALA A 440 8.60 -40.24 9.78
CA ALA A 440 9.42 -40.01 8.58
C ALA A 440 8.81 -40.69 7.34
N LYS A 441 8.17 -41.85 7.52
CA LYS A 441 7.46 -42.55 6.44
C LYS A 441 6.28 -41.73 5.93
N GLN A 442 5.46 -41.16 6.81
CA GLN A 442 4.36 -40.29 6.40
C GLN A 442 4.85 -39.03 5.68
N LEU A 443 5.93 -38.41 6.17
CA LEU A 443 6.52 -37.25 5.50
C LEU A 443 7.04 -37.59 4.10
N GLN A 444 7.62 -38.79 3.93
CA GLN A 444 8.06 -39.29 2.63
C GLN A 444 6.88 -39.61 1.70
N GLU A 445 5.81 -40.24 2.20
CA GLU A 445 4.59 -40.51 1.43
C GLU A 445 3.92 -39.21 0.95
N TRP A 446 3.84 -38.19 1.82
CA TRP A 446 3.40 -36.85 1.43
C TRP A 446 4.32 -36.23 0.40
N GLY A 447 5.63 -36.33 0.59
CA GLY A 447 6.60 -35.79 -0.36
C GLY A 447 6.50 -36.40 -1.76
N GLN A 448 6.27 -37.71 -1.85
CA GLN A 448 6.04 -38.39 -3.13
C GLN A 448 4.74 -37.91 -3.80
N ALA A 449 3.68 -37.70 -3.03
CA ALA A 449 2.43 -37.16 -3.53
C ALA A 449 2.58 -35.71 -4.02
N VAL A 450 3.29 -34.87 -3.27
CA VAL A 450 3.60 -33.48 -3.67
C VAL A 450 4.46 -33.44 -4.93
N ALA A 451 5.45 -34.33 -5.06
CA ALA A 451 6.28 -34.45 -6.26
C ALA A 451 5.48 -34.91 -7.49
N ALA A 452 4.48 -35.76 -7.31
CA ALA A 452 3.59 -36.22 -8.37
C ALA A 452 2.58 -35.14 -8.82
N GLY A 453 2.26 -34.17 -7.96
CA GLY A 453 1.30 -33.10 -8.23
C GLY A 453 -0.15 -33.58 -8.27
N GLY A 454 -1.04 -32.70 -8.76
CA GLY A 454 -2.49 -32.96 -8.86
C GLY A 454 -3.17 -33.15 -7.50
N ASP A 455 -4.36 -33.77 -7.50
CA ASP A 455 -5.20 -33.92 -6.31
C ASP A 455 -4.47 -34.51 -5.10
N LYS A 456 -3.65 -35.54 -5.33
CA LYS A 456 -2.87 -36.19 -4.27
C LYS A 456 -1.81 -35.27 -3.68
N GLY A 457 -1.17 -34.45 -4.52
CA GLY A 457 -0.20 -33.45 -4.07
C GLY A 457 -0.86 -32.35 -3.25
N ARG A 458 -2.01 -31.85 -3.69
CA ARG A 458 -2.84 -30.88 -2.95
C ARG A 458 -3.27 -31.42 -1.59
N GLU A 459 -3.84 -32.63 -1.55
CA GLU A 459 -4.24 -33.27 -0.30
C GLU A 459 -3.05 -33.46 0.65
N ALA A 460 -1.90 -33.88 0.12
CA ALA A 460 -0.68 -34.04 0.92
C ALA A 460 -0.21 -32.71 1.53
N MET A 461 -0.22 -31.60 0.77
CA MET A 461 0.10 -30.27 1.31
C MET A 461 -0.82 -29.87 2.46
N GLN A 462 -2.14 -30.08 2.31
CA GLN A 462 -3.12 -29.78 3.36
C GLN A 462 -2.92 -30.66 4.60
N GLN A 463 -2.62 -31.95 4.39
CA GLN A 463 -2.35 -32.90 5.46
C GLN A 463 -1.08 -32.55 6.23
N VAL A 464 -0.02 -32.11 5.54
CA VAL A 464 1.23 -31.64 6.17
C VAL A 464 0.95 -30.45 7.07
N VAL A 465 0.25 -29.42 6.58
CA VAL A 465 -0.08 -28.22 7.39
C VAL A 465 -0.92 -28.61 8.61
N LYS A 466 -1.95 -29.44 8.42
CA LYS A 466 -2.82 -29.92 9.51
C LYS A 466 -2.03 -30.71 10.55
N ALA A 467 -1.14 -31.60 10.12
CA ALA A 467 -0.29 -32.39 11.00
C ALA A 467 0.70 -31.49 11.77
N LEU A 468 1.28 -30.50 11.10
CA LEU A 468 2.19 -29.53 11.72
C LEU A 468 1.47 -28.69 12.80
N MET A 469 0.25 -28.23 12.53
CA MET A 469 -0.57 -27.51 13.53
C MET A 469 -0.94 -28.39 14.73
N GLY A 470 -1.04 -29.71 14.54
CA GLY A 470 -1.28 -30.69 15.61
C GLY A 470 -0.08 -30.93 16.54
N VAL A 471 1.12 -30.45 16.20
CA VAL A 471 2.32 -30.58 17.05
C VAL A 471 2.19 -29.64 18.26
N LYS A 472 2.08 -30.23 19.45
CA LYS A 472 1.85 -29.49 20.71
C LYS A 472 3.07 -28.69 21.19
N ASP A 473 4.27 -29.21 20.97
CA ASP A 473 5.51 -28.52 21.32
C ASP A 473 5.78 -27.41 20.30
N GLU A 474 5.61 -26.15 20.73
CA GLU A 474 5.74 -24.99 19.86
C GLU A 474 7.15 -24.83 19.27
N THR A 475 8.18 -25.23 20.03
CA THR A 475 9.57 -25.14 19.56
C THR A 475 9.80 -26.15 18.44
N LYS A 476 9.34 -27.40 18.61
CA LYS A 476 9.41 -28.43 17.57
C LYS A 476 8.53 -28.11 16.37
N ARG A 477 7.32 -27.60 16.60
CA ARG A 477 6.41 -27.15 15.54
C ARG A 477 7.07 -26.08 14.67
N ASN A 478 7.71 -25.08 15.28
CA ASN A 478 8.40 -24.02 14.54
C ASN A 478 9.63 -24.55 13.81
N ALA A 479 10.42 -25.44 14.43
CA ALA A 479 11.60 -26.04 13.80
C ALA A 479 11.22 -26.93 12.59
N LEU A 480 10.15 -27.72 12.72
CA LEU A 480 9.59 -28.50 11.61
C LEU A 480 8.99 -27.60 10.52
N GLY A 481 8.30 -26.54 10.90
CA GLY A 481 7.80 -25.55 9.96
C GLY A 481 8.93 -24.92 9.15
N VAL A 482 10.06 -24.64 9.77
CA VAL A 482 11.27 -24.15 9.09
C VAL A 482 11.92 -25.20 8.20
N ALA A 483 11.96 -26.47 8.63
CA ALA A 483 12.49 -27.56 7.83
C ALA A 483 11.66 -27.74 6.54
N ILE A 484 10.33 -27.69 6.68
CA ILE A 484 9.36 -27.92 5.60
C ILE A 484 9.22 -26.69 4.70
N PHE A 485 9.02 -25.49 5.25
CA PHE A 485 8.69 -24.26 4.49
C PHE A 485 9.85 -23.26 4.35
N GLY A 486 11.04 -23.58 4.87
CA GLY A 486 12.24 -22.74 4.74
C GLY A 486 12.42 -21.66 5.81
N LYS A 487 13.55 -20.94 5.73
CA LYS A 487 13.93 -19.82 6.63
C LYS A 487 13.85 -18.49 5.89
N ARG A 488 13.49 -17.41 6.60
CA ARG A 488 13.69 -16.02 6.14
C ARG A 488 15.17 -15.63 6.16
N LYS A 489 15.63 -14.86 5.15
CA LYS A 489 16.79 -13.96 5.28
C LYS A 489 16.42 -12.52 4.93
N LEU A 490 16.84 -11.59 5.78
CA LEU A 490 16.89 -10.15 5.47
C LEU A 490 18.07 -9.91 4.53
N CYS A 491 17.82 -9.33 3.35
CA CYS A 491 18.89 -8.75 2.55
C CYS A 491 18.80 -7.22 2.56
N ARG A 492 19.94 -6.57 2.34
CA ARG A 492 20.06 -5.11 2.27
C ARG A 492 20.58 -4.77 0.89
N ASN A 493 19.87 -3.93 0.13
CA ASN A 493 20.36 -3.50 -1.18
C ASN A 493 21.43 -2.40 -1.03
N LYS A 494 22.17 -2.12 -2.11
CA LYS A 494 23.25 -1.12 -2.14
C LYS A 494 22.79 0.33 -1.89
N THR A 495 21.48 0.59 -1.80
CA THR A 495 20.91 1.92 -1.51
C THR A 495 20.40 2.06 -0.08
N GLY A 496 20.64 1.06 0.79
CA GLY A 496 20.34 1.16 2.23
C GLY A 496 18.88 0.91 2.61
N GLN A 497 18.03 0.55 1.66
CA GLN A 497 16.67 0.07 1.94
C GLN A 497 16.70 -1.43 2.28
N ASN A 498 15.98 -1.80 3.34
CA ASN A 498 15.77 -3.20 3.69
C ASN A 498 14.84 -3.83 2.63
N ARG A 499 15.33 -4.80 1.86
CA ARG A 499 14.54 -5.56 0.90
C ARG A 499 14.84 -7.04 1.12
N TRP A 500 13.81 -7.81 1.45
CA TRP A 500 13.93 -9.26 1.63
C TRP A 500 14.43 -9.91 0.31
N LYS A 501 15.46 -10.75 0.38
CA LYS A 501 15.91 -11.65 -0.70
C LYS A 501 16.48 -12.92 -0.06
N LEU A 502 16.32 -14.06 -0.73
CA LEU A 502 16.90 -15.34 -0.33
C LEU A 502 18.40 -15.43 -0.71
N SER A 503 19.15 -16.27 0.03
CA SER A 503 20.57 -16.55 -0.24
C SER A 503 20.74 -17.83 -1.04
N GLU A 504 21.55 -17.77 -2.11
CA GLU A 504 21.96 -18.91 -2.95
C GLU A 504 22.92 -19.91 -2.27
N SER A 505 22.88 -20.04 -0.94
CA SER A 505 23.71 -21.03 -0.24
C SER A 505 23.03 -21.52 1.04
N ALA A 506 22.35 -22.64 0.91
CA ALA A 506 22.34 -23.76 1.85
C ALA A 506 21.78 -24.98 1.12
#